data_AF-A0A968PH76-F1
#
_entry.id   AF-A0A968PH76-F1
#
_cell.length_a   1.000
_cell.length_b   1.000
_cell.length_c   1.000
_cell.angle_alpha   90.00
_cell.angle_beta   90.00
_cell.angle_gamma   90.00
#
_symmetry.space_group_name_H-M   'P 1'
#
loop_
_entity.id
_entity.type
_entity.pdbx_description
1 polymer ?
#
loop_
_entity_poly.entity_id
_entity_poly.type
_entity_poly.pdbx_seq_one_letter_code
_entity_poly.pdbx_strand_id
1 'polypeptide(L)'
;MATHKAPRPLLRWLVGLALWGALLLALGWSTRPDGRLHVWVLDVEGDAVLVQTPGAQYVLIDGGADPPTLTLALGETLPFWQRKLAAVVLTHGDEERLPAQVAVLERYSAD
;
A
#
# COMPACT_ATOMS: atom_id res chain seq x y z
N MET A 1 -8.46 -47.30 -36.40
CA MET A 1 -7.39 -46.93 -35.46
C MET A 1 -7.21 -45.42 -35.52
N ALA A 2 -8.02 -44.66 -34.77
CA ALA A 2 -7.99 -43.20 -34.79
C ALA A 2 -8.08 -42.71 -33.35
N THR A 3 -6.93 -42.31 -32.79
CA THR A 3 -6.86 -41.72 -31.46
C THR A 3 -7.31 -40.26 -31.55
N HIS A 4 -8.56 -39.99 -31.18
CA HIS A 4 -9.07 -38.63 -31.10
C HIS A 4 -8.49 -37.95 -29.85
N LYS A 5 -7.35 -37.26 -29.98
CA LYS A 5 -6.84 -36.37 -28.93
C LYS A 5 -7.61 -35.05 -29.01
N ALA A 6 -8.55 -34.85 -28.10
CA ALA A 6 -9.20 -33.57 -27.86
C ALA A 6 -9.07 -33.22 -26.35
N PRO A 7 -9.32 -31.97 -25.97
CA PRO A 7 -8.42 -30.85 -26.17
C PRO A 7 -7.72 -30.52 -24.82
N ARG A 8 -6.53 -29.89 -24.83
CA ARG A 8 -5.78 -29.51 -23.61
C ARG A 8 -6.08 -28.09 -23.04
N PRO A 9 -7.18 -27.36 -23.34
CA PRO A 9 -7.29 -25.95 -22.98
C PRO A 9 -7.48 -25.78 -21.48
N LEU A 10 -8.20 -26.70 -20.82
CA LEU A 10 -8.41 -26.69 -19.37
C LEU A 10 -7.08 -26.73 -18.59
N LEU A 11 -6.14 -27.58 -19.00
CA LEU A 11 -4.83 -27.64 -18.36
C LEU A 11 -4.05 -26.32 -18.52
N ARG A 12 -4.16 -25.64 -19.67
CA ARG A 12 -3.50 -24.34 -19.90
C ARG A 12 -4.09 -23.24 -19.01
N TRP A 13 -5.42 -23.23 -18.84
CA TRP A 13 -6.09 -22.30 -17.91
C TRP A 13 -5.71 -22.57 -16.45
N LEU A 14 -5.66 -23.83 -16.03
CA LEU A 14 -5.22 -24.20 -14.68
C LEU A 14 -3.77 -23.79 -14.41
N VAL A 15 -2.87 -24.01 -15.38
CA VAL A 15 -1.48 -23.54 -15.28
C VAL A 15 -1.41 -22.02 -15.21
N GLY A 16 -2.17 -21.32 -16.06
CA GLY A 16 -2.25 -19.86 -16.03
C GLY A 16 -2.73 -19.32 -14.69
N LEU A 17 -3.79 -19.90 -14.11
CA LEU A 17 -4.32 -19.53 -12.80
C LEU A 17 -3.31 -19.81 -11.68
N ALA A 18 -2.63 -20.96 -11.73
CA ALA A 18 -1.59 -21.31 -10.76
C ALA A 18 -0.41 -20.34 -10.80
N LEU A 19 0.03 -19.92 -12.00
CA LEU A 19 1.09 -18.93 -12.16
C LEU A 19 0.67 -17.55 -11.62
N TRP A 20 -0.57 -17.13 -11.90
CA TRP A 20 -1.13 -15.90 -11.32
C TRP A 20 -1.20 -15.97 -9.79
N GLY A 21 -1.67 -17.08 -9.23
CA GLY A 21 -1.70 -17.28 -7.78
C GLY A 21 -0.31 -17.24 -7.16
N ALA A 22 0.67 -17.90 -7.77
CA ALA A 22 2.06 -17.87 -7.32
C ALA A 22 2.67 -16.46 -7.37
N LEU A 23 2.37 -15.69 -8.42
CA LEU A 23 2.81 -14.30 -8.54
C LEU A 23 2.22 -13.42 -7.42
N LEU A 24 0.92 -13.54 -7.15
CA LEU A 24 0.27 -12.80 -6.07
C LEU A 24 0.85 -13.17 -4.69
N LEU A 25 1.14 -14.45 -4.46
CA LEU A 25 1.79 -14.91 -3.23
C LEU A 25 3.21 -14.38 -3.09
N ALA A 26 3.98 -14.34 -4.18
CA ALA A 26 5.34 -13.81 -4.18
C ALA A 26 5.37 -12.30 -3.89
N LEU A 27 4.49 -11.53 -4.53
CA LEU A 27 4.31 -10.09 -4.26
C LEU A 27 3.83 -9.83 -2.83
N GLY A 28 2.95 -10.70 -2.32
CA GLY A 28 2.49 -10.68 -0.94
C GLY A 28 3.60 -10.97 0.08
N TRP A 29 4.57 -11.82 -0.30
CA TRP A 29 5.70 -12.18 0.55
C TRP A 29 6.76 -11.08 0.60
N SER A 30 7.02 -10.38 -0.51
CA SER A 30 8.10 -9.40 -0.62
C SER A 30 7.82 -8.10 0.13
N THR A 31 6.56 -7.73 0.34
CA THR A 31 6.14 -6.48 0.99
C THR A 31 5.82 -6.65 2.47
N ARG A 32 6.27 -7.75 3.08
CA ARG A 32 6.10 -7.97 4.52
C ARG A 32 7.03 -7.07 5.35
N PRO A 33 6.56 -6.58 6.50
CA PRO A 33 7.40 -5.96 7.51
C PRO A 33 8.56 -6.88 7.91
N ASP A 34 9.76 -6.32 8.06
CA ASP A 34 10.97 -7.03 8.48
C ASP A 34 11.19 -7.01 10.01
N GLY A 35 10.22 -6.47 10.76
CA GLY A 35 10.28 -6.32 12.22
C GLY A 35 11.16 -5.15 12.68
N ARG A 36 11.52 -4.21 11.80
CA ARG A 36 12.28 -3.01 12.14
C ARG A 36 11.41 -1.76 12.11
N LEU A 37 11.94 -0.70 12.72
CA LEU A 37 11.41 0.64 12.54
C LEU A 37 11.88 1.16 11.18
N HIS A 38 10.93 1.58 10.34
CA HIS A 38 11.21 2.31 9.10
C HIS A 38 10.59 3.69 9.17
N VAL A 39 11.32 4.67 8.64
CA VAL A 39 10.89 6.06 8.59
C VAL A 39 11.13 6.55 7.16
N TRP A 40 10.05 7.00 6.51
CA TRP A 40 10.09 7.59 5.18
C TRP A 40 9.70 9.05 5.28
N VAL A 41 10.59 9.93 4.84
CA VAL A 41 10.26 11.32 4.54
C VAL A 41 9.66 11.32 3.14
N LEU A 42 8.39 11.71 3.02
CA LEU A 42 7.67 11.63 1.75
C LEU A 42 7.99 12.85 0.89
N ASP A 43 8.11 12.63 -0.42
CA ASP A 43 8.33 13.69 -1.40
C ASP A 43 7.00 14.38 -1.72
N VAL A 44 6.62 15.34 -0.87
CA VAL A 44 5.41 16.15 -0.99
C VAL A 44 5.75 17.62 -0.75
N GLU A 45 4.87 18.54 -1.16
CA GLU A 45 4.98 19.94 -0.75
C GLU A 45 4.61 20.07 0.74
N GLY A 46 5.57 20.48 1.57
CA GLY A 46 5.42 20.59 3.02
C GLY A 46 5.99 19.37 3.77
N ASP A 47 5.50 19.15 4.98
CA ASP A 47 5.98 18.08 5.86
C ASP A 47 5.06 16.86 5.77
N ALA A 48 5.63 15.69 5.48
CA ALA A 48 4.95 14.41 5.66
C ALA A 48 5.96 13.29 5.91
N VAL A 49 5.72 12.52 6.97
CA VAL A 49 6.56 11.40 7.39
C VAL A 49 5.70 10.17 7.63
N LEU A 50 6.02 9.07 6.98
CA LEU A 50 5.44 7.77 7.26
C LEU A 50 6.38 6.98 8.17
N VAL A 51 5.82 6.37 9.21
CA VAL A 51 6.55 5.51 10.15
C VAL A 51 5.94 4.11 10.14
N GLN A 52 6.75 3.08 9.92
CA GLN A 52 6.37 1.69 10.19
C GLN A 52 7.04 1.23 11.46
N THR A 53 6.25 0.86 12.46
CA THR A 53 6.77 0.30 13.71
C THR A 53 7.27 -1.15 13.51
N PRO A 54 8.14 -1.64 14.41
CA PRO A 54 8.51 -3.06 14.45
C PRO A 54 7.30 -4.02 14.52
N GLY A 55 6.18 -3.56 15.08
CA GLY A 55 4.91 -4.28 15.17
C GLY A 55 4.05 -4.24 13.91
N ALA A 56 4.59 -3.79 12.76
CA ALA A 56 3.89 -3.67 11.48
C ALA A 56 2.74 -2.66 11.44
N GLN A 57 2.69 -1.74 12.40
CA GLN A 57 1.74 -0.63 12.38
C GLN A 57 2.31 0.57 11.64
N TYR A 58 1.46 1.31 10.94
CA TYR A 58 1.84 2.49 10.16
C TYR A 58 1.27 3.76 10.78
N VAL A 59 2.10 4.78 10.97
CA VAL A 59 1.71 6.09 11.49
C VAL A 59 2.09 7.13 10.46
N LEU A 60 1.15 7.98 10.07
CA LEU A 60 1.42 9.15 9.25
C LEU A 60 1.56 10.37 10.15
N ILE A 61 2.64 11.12 10.00
CA ILE A 61 2.89 12.40 10.68
C ILE A 61 2.88 13.47 9.60
N ASP A 62 1.90 14.37 9.67
CA ASP A 62 1.59 15.39 8.66
C ASP A 62 1.33 14.83 7.24
N GLY A 63 0.73 15.64 6.38
CA GLY A 63 0.27 15.24 5.05
C GLY A 63 0.74 16.16 3.92
N GLY A 64 1.58 17.16 4.20
CA GLY A 64 1.88 18.22 3.26
C GLY A 64 0.64 19.05 2.89
N ALA A 65 0.72 19.78 1.78
CA ALA A 65 -0.34 20.68 1.32
C ALA A 65 -1.27 20.04 0.25
N ASP A 66 -0.80 19.02 -0.47
CA ASP A 66 -1.49 18.46 -1.64
C ASP A 66 -1.94 16.99 -1.44
N PRO A 67 -3.25 16.71 -1.34
CA PRO A 67 -3.76 15.35 -1.14
C PRO A 67 -3.40 14.33 -2.24
N PRO A 68 -3.46 14.67 -3.54
CA PRO A 68 -3.03 13.77 -4.62
C PRO A 68 -1.57 13.32 -4.48
N THR A 69 -0.65 14.25 -4.23
CA THR A 69 0.79 13.94 -4.10
C THR A 69 1.05 13.06 -2.88
N LEU A 70 0.41 13.37 -1.75
CA LEU A 70 0.46 12.51 -0.56
C LEU A 70 -0.08 11.10 -0.84
N THR A 71 -1.21 11.00 -1.52
CA THR A 71 -1.83 9.72 -1.86
C THR A 71 -0.93 8.86 -2.74
N LEU A 72 -0.23 9.49 -3.69
CA LEU A 72 0.74 8.83 -4.55
C LEU A 72 1.93 8.32 -3.73
N ALA A 73 2.53 9.18 -2.90
CA ALA A 73 3.67 8.81 -2.05
C ALA A 73 3.34 7.65 -1.09
N LEU A 74 2.14 7.66 -0.50
CA LEU A 74 1.65 6.55 0.32
C LEU A 74 1.46 5.27 -0.50
N GLY A 75 0.96 5.38 -1.73
CA GLY A 75 0.77 4.23 -2.63
C GLY A 75 2.08 3.61 -3.13
N GLU A 76 3.14 4.39 -3.22
CA GLU A 76 4.49 3.91 -3.56
C GLU A 76 5.19 3.25 -2.37
N THR A 77 4.87 3.68 -1.15
CA THR A 77 5.56 3.20 0.06
C THR A 77 4.83 2.04 0.74
N LEU A 78 3.51 2.07 0.79
CA LEU A 78 2.71 1.07 1.49
C LEU A 78 2.49 -0.19 0.64
N PRO A 79 2.38 -1.37 1.27
CA PRO A 79 1.86 -2.56 0.58
C PRO A 79 0.50 -2.25 -0.05
N PHE A 80 0.24 -2.76 -1.26
CA PHE A 80 -0.96 -2.37 -2.03
C PHE A 80 -2.30 -2.62 -1.31
N TRP A 81 -2.32 -3.58 -0.38
CA TRP A 81 -3.47 -3.94 0.44
C TRP A 81 -3.59 -3.14 1.74
N GLN A 82 -2.56 -2.39 2.13
CA GLN A 82 -2.54 -1.63 3.37
C GLN A 82 -3.44 -0.41 3.23
N ARG A 83 -4.55 -0.39 3.98
CA ARG A 83 -5.52 0.71 4.03
C ARG A 83 -5.79 1.22 5.44
N LYS A 84 -5.03 0.71 6.41
CA LYS A 84 -5.15 1.08 7.82
C LYS A 84 -3.89 1.81 8.28
N LEU A 85 -4.08 2.91 8.96
CA LEU A 85 -3.05 3.61 9.71
C LEU A 85 -3.41 3.46 11.18
N ALA A 86 -2.42 3.17 12.03
CA ALA A 86 -2.64 3.11 13.47
C ALA A 86 -2.82 4.51 14.07
N ALA A 87 -2.29 5.54 13.41
CA ALA A 87 -2.53 6.93 13.76
C ALA A 87 -2.23 7.85 12.58
N VAL A 88 -2.87 9.01 12.60
CA VAL A 88 -2.55 10.16 11.77
C VAL A 88 -2.32 11.33 12.72
N VAL A 89 -1.09 11.82 12.77
CA VAL A 89 -0.65 12.87 13.70
C VAL A 89 -0.47 14.17 12.93
N LEU A 90 -1.11 15.23 13.40
CA LEU A 90 -0.97 16.58 12.85
C LEU A 90 -0.09 17.39 13.81
N THR A 91 1.05 17.88 13.34
CA THR A 91 1.96 18.72 14.13
C THR A 91 1.63 20.20 14.02
N HIS A 92 1.09 20.62 12.87
CA HIS A 92 0.68 22.00 12.60
C HIS A 92 -0.76 22.04 12.10
N GLY A 93 -1.62 22.79 12.80
CA GLY A 93 -3.04 22.92 12.48
C GLY A 93 -3.40 24.18 11.71
N ASP A 94 -2.65 24.52 10.67
CA ASP A 94 -2.97 25.67 9.82
C ASP A 94 -3.85 25.30 8.62
N GLU A 95 -4.60 26.30 8.15
CA GLU A 95 -5.65 26.15 7.13
C GLU A 95 -5.10 25.61 5.79
N GLU A 96 -3.81 25.81 5.52
CA GLU A 96 -3.14 25.34 4.30
C GLU A 96 -2.82 23.83 4.33
N ARG A 97 -2.65 23.22 5.50
CA ARG A 97 -2.24 21.80 5.64
C ARG A 97 -3.38 20.85 6.03
N LEU A 98 -4.43 21.38 6.65
CA LEU A 98 -5.61 20.60 7.05
C LEU A 98 -6.28 19.81 5.90
N PRO A 99 -6.43 20.34 4.66
CA PRO A 99 -7.12 19.63 3.59
C PRO A 99 -6.47 18.30 3.21
N ALA A 100 -5.13 18.26 3.12
CA ALA A 100 -4.39 17.03 2.83
C ALA A 100 -4.54 15.99 3.93
N GLN A 101 -4.47 16.42 5.20
CA GLN A 101 -4.63 15.52 6.34
C GLN A 101 -6.02 14.87 6.39
N VAL A 102 -7.07 15.66 6.14
CA VAL A 102 -8.46 15.17 6.12
C VAL A 102 -8.69 14.23 4.95
N ALA A 103 -8.16 14.55 3.77
CA ALA A 103 -8.31 13.73 2.58
C ALA A 103 -7.66 12.33 2.72
N VAL A 104 -6.61 12.17 3.54
CA VAL A 104 -6.07 10.83 3.86
C VAL A 104 -7.13 9.95 4.49
N LEU A 105 -7.95 10.50 5.39
CA LEU A 105 -8.96 9.74 6.11
C LEU A 105 -10.12 9.27 5.21
N GLU A 106 -10.28 9.86 4.01
CA GLU A 106 -11.21 9.35 2.99
C GLU A 106 -10.72 8.04 2.35
N ARG A 107 -9.41 7.79 2.37
CA ARG A 107 -8.76 6.71 1.61
C ARG A 107 -8.08 5.67 2.50
N TYR A 108 -7.76 6.04 3.73
CA TYR A 108 -7.15 5.22 4.76
C TYR A 108 -7.94 5.37 6.06
N SER A 109 -8.24 4.26 6.72
CA SER A 109 -8.87 4.30 8.04
C SER A 109 -7.81 4.45 9.12
N ALA A 110 -8.02 5.37 10.04
CA ALA A 110 -7.26 5.45 11.29
C ALA A 110 -8.00 4.66 12.39
N ASP A 111 -7.25 3.92 13.21
CA ASP A 111 -7.76 3.26 14.42
C ASP A 111 -7.80 4.21 15.64
#